data_AF-A0A1V5YU86-F1
#
_entry.id   AF-A0A1V5YU86-F1
#
_cell.length_a   1.000
_cell.length_b   1.000
_cell.length_c   1.000
_cell.angle_alpha   90.00
_cell.angle_beta   90.00
_cell.angle_gamma   90.00
#
_symmetry.space_group_name_H-M   'P 1'
#
loop_
_entity.id
_entity.type
_entity.pdbx_description
1 polymer ?
#
loop_
_entity_poly.entity_id
_entity_poly.type
_entity_poly.pdbx_seq_one_letter_code
_entity_poly.pdbx_strand_id
1 'polypeptide(L)'
;MIIRYLIVVLILLLAALILKKSMSYAQPHINHSSHEITVFTIPSVKSVDWQNPSELYKSTLKCYTSSIFKKNYYVIGHMSAIITSPMLESTVYVGMTGASQKEKVQQVLINKLGLGIFGTTLKGKMEPVGKMKKTISFYAKRGKLAYMRFRVNEEAIRRVMQFITYFQEKNEFGYVPCTMYNGALNPIYHYEGAACSSFIIALMDAAGILPESAPQKWAVNLNLPMHLIGGKMNDNKRVSLKSIIKTKEWHDGSGVEGIDYAHLELYDPALIYDWIQQQRAEAGNTEFIKDSDGIFEGVYADKSTITFNKNEGILRERPSKTFFAKNFLNEKTNGHSKVELSDAFDGQT
;
A
#
# COMPACT_ATOMS: atom_id res chain seq x y z
N MET A 1 19.10 47.54 -30.82
CA MET A 1 19.72 46.19 -30.76
C MET A 1 19.24 45.37 -29.56
N ILE A 2 19.16 45.95 -28.36
CA ILE A 2 18.74 45.28 -27.11
C ILE A 2 17.30 44.72 -27.15
N ILE A 3 16.36 45.44 -27.77
CA ILE A 3 14.93 45.02 -27.85
C ILE A 3 14.75 43.73 -28.67
N ARG A 4 15.54 43.54 -29.73
CA ARG A 4 15.48 42.31 -30.55
C ARG A 4 15.99 41.09 -29.78
N TYR A 5 17.01 41.27 -28.93
CA TYR A 5 17.52 40.20 -28.06
C TYR A 5 16.50 39.77 -27.00
N LEU A 6 15.80 40.73 -26.38
CA LEU A 6 14.76 40.44 -25.38
C LEU A 6 13.58 39.65 -25.97
N ILE A 7 13.16 39.99 -27.19
CA ILE A 7 12.06 39.29 -27.88
C ILE A 7 12.46 37.84 -28.21
N VAL A 8 13.69 37.62 -28.69
CA VAL A 8 14.19 36.26 -28.99
C VAL A 8 14.28 35.41 -27.73
N VAL A 9 14.78 35.95 -26.61
CA VAL A 9 14.84 35.23 -25.33
C VAL A 9 13.44 34.89 -24.81
N LEU A 10 12.47 35.81 -24.94
CA LEU A 10 11.10 35.57 -24.52
C LEU A 10 10.42 34.48 -25.36
N ILE A 11 10.65 34.46 -26.68
CA ILE A 11 10.14 33.43 -27.59
C ILE A 11 10.76 32.07 -27.26
N LEU A 12 12.07 32.01 -26.98
CA LEU A 12 12.75 30.77 -26.57
C LEU A 12 12.24 30.25 -25.22
N LEU A 13 11.97 31.14 -24.26
CA LEU A 13 11.37 30.77 -22.96
C LEU A 13 9.93 30.26 -23.12
N LEU A 14 9.13 30.92 -23.96
CA LEU A 14 7.77 30.47 -24.31
C LEU A 14 7.78 29.14 -25.05
N ALA A 15 8.68 28.95 -26.01
CA ALA A 15 8.88 27.68 -26.71
C ALA A 15 9.32 26.58 -25.73
N ALA A 16 10.23 26.85 -24.80
CA ALA A 16 10.63 25.92 -23.75
C ALA A 16 9.49 25.59 -22.77
N LEU A 17 8.59 26.54 -22.49
CA LEU A 17 7.39 26.33 -21.68
C LEU A 17 6.32 25.50 -22.41
N ILE A 18 6.16 25.70 -23.72
CA ILE A 18 5.23 24.93 -24.57
C ILE A 18 5.77 23.52 -24.79
N LEU A 19 7.07 23.35 -25.01
CA LEU A 19 7.74 22.04 -25.14
C LEU A 19 7.74 21.24 -23.83
N LYS A 20 7.75 21.90 -22.66
CA LYS A 20 7.55 21.22 -21.36
C LYS A 20 6.17 20.56 -21.22
N LYS A 21 5.16 21.01 -21.99
CA LYS A 21 3.79 20.48 -21.90
C LYS A 21 3.57 19.16 -22.65
N SER A 22 4.51 18.73 -23.49
CA SER A 22 4.47 17.43 -24.18
C SER A 22 5.50 16.44 -23.61
N MET A 23 5.64 16.35 -22.28
CA MET A 23 6.31 15.19 -21.70
C MET A 23 5.40 13.96 -21.87
N SER A 24 5.61 13.22 -22.95
CA SER A 24 5.13 11.85 -23.07
C SER A 24 5.67 11.06 -21.87
N TYR A 25 4.77 10.53 -21.06
CA TYR A 25 5.14 9.68 -19.95
C TYR A 25 5.55 8.34 -20.53
N ALA A 26 6.76 7.87 -20.20
CA ALA A 26 7.14 6.49 -20.46
C ALA A 26 6.08 5.59 -19.78
N GLN A 27 5.34 4.83 -20.59
CA GLN A 27 4.34 3.87 -20.12
C GLN A 27 4.96 2.47 -20.21
N PRO A 28 4.60 1.56 -19.29
CA PRO A 28 4.98 0.16 -19.41
C PRO A 28 4.45 -0.42 -20.71
N HIS A 29 5.14 -1.40 -21.28
CA HIS A 29 4.65 -2.11 -22.45
C HIS A 29 3.37 -2.86 -22.07
N ILE A 30 2.24 -2.49 -22.68
CA ILE A 30 0.92 -3.05 -22.39
C ILE A 30 0.58 -4.07 -23.49
N ASN A 31 0.45 -5.34 -23.12
CA ASN A 31 -0.07 -6.37 -24.01
C ASN A 31 -1.54 -6.65 -23.67
N HIS A 32 -2.44 -6.30 -24.59
CA HIS A 32 -3.87 -6.60 -24.47
C HIS A 32 -4.26 -7.99 -24.98
N SER A 33 -3.35 -8.69 -25.66
CA SER A 33 -3.61 -10.03 -26.21
C SER A 33 -3.42 -11.16 -25.20
N SER A 34 -2.91 -10.86 -24.00
CA SER A 34 -2.65 -11.79 -22.91
C SER A 34 -3.29 -11.34 -21.60
N HIS A 35 -3.60 -12.29 -20.72
CA HIS A 35 -3.98 -12.01 -19.34
C HIS A 35 -2.71 -11.78 -18.52
N GLU A 36 -2.44 -10.53 -18.13
CA GLU A 36 -1.27 -10.16 -17.37
C GLU A 36 -1.61 -9.29 -16.15
N ILE A 37 -0.88 -9.53 -15.06
CA ILE A 37 -0.89 -8.71 -13.86
C ILE A 37 0.54 -8.24 -13.63
N THR A 38 0.75 -6.92 -13.61
CA THR A 38 2.05 -6.33 -13.31
C THR A 38 1.98 -5.56 -12.01
N VAL A 39 2.69 -6.05 -11.00
CA VAL A 39 2.80 -5.43 -9.68
C VAL A 39 4.05 -4.57 -9.64
N PHE A 40 3.88 -3.31 -9.27
CA PHE A 40 4.96 -2.34 -9.11
C PHE A 40 5.21 -2.08 -7.63
N THR A 41 6.48 -2.01 -7.26
CA THR A 41 6.93 -1.58 -5.94
C THR A 41 7.92 -0.43 -6.05
N ILE A 42 7.70 0.58 -5.20
CA ILE A 42 8.53 1.76 -5.04
C ILE A 42 9.07 1.72 -3.61
N PRO A 43 10.40 1.69 -3.40
CA PRO A 43 10.98 1.67 -2.07
C PRO A 43 10.82 3.05 -1.41
N SER A 44 11.02 3.10 -0.11
CA SER A 44 11.12 4.36 0.62
C SER A 44 12.32 5.21 0.14
N VAL A 45 12.25 6.53 0.38
CA VAL A 45 13.31 7.47 -0.06
C VAL A 45 14.67 7.14 0.58
N LYS A 46 14.64 6.62 1.81
CA LYS A 46 15.76 6.04 2.56
C LYS A 46 15.28 4.73 3.18
N SER A 47 16.18 3.81 3.48
CA SER A 47 15.80 2.56 4.14
C SER A 47 15.09 2.83 5.47
N VAL A 48 13.98 2.12 5.68
CA VAL A 48 13.26 2.08 6.96
C VAL A 48 13.88 0.94 7.77
N ASP A 49 14.23 1.21 9.02
CA ASP A 49 14.91 0.25 9.89
C ASP A 49 13.92 -0.32 10.90
N TRP A 50 13.60 -1.61 10.75
CA TRP A 50 12.65 -2.31 11.61
C TRP A 50 13.31 -2.99 12.80
N GLN A 51 14.60 -2.76 13.08
CA GLN A 51 15.32 -3.47 14.15
C GLN A 51 14.74 -3.22 15.55
N ASN A 52 14.28 -1.99 15.82
CA ASN A 52 13.65 -1.60 17.08
C ASN A 52 12.85 -0.29 16.96
N PRO A 53 12.00 0.08 17.94
CA PRO A 53 11.19 1.30 17.89
C PRO A 53 11.99 2.59 17.65
N SER A 54 13.17 2.71 18.27
CA SER A 54 14.04 3.88 18.13
C SER A 54 14.55 4.03 16.70
N GLU A 55 15.11 2.96 16.13
CA GLU A 55 15.66 3.01 14.77
C GLU A 55 14.57 3.20 13.73
N LEU A 56 13.41 2.56 13.89
CA LEU A 56 12.23 2.78 13.05
C LEU A 56 11.82 4.26 13.03
N TYR A 57 11.76 4.89 14.20
CA TYR A 57 11.44 6.31 14.28
C TYR A 57 12.48 7.17 13.56
N LYS A 58 13.78 6.95 13.84
CA LYS A 58 14.87 7.75 13.25
C LYS A 58 14.95 7.58 11.74
N SER A 59 14.86 6.35 11.23
CA SER A 59 14.91 6.04 9.81
C SER A 59 13.69 6.62 9.07
N THR A 60 12.51 6.55 9.68
CA THR A 60 11.28 7.16 9.14
C THR A 60 11.42 8.67 9.08
N LEU A 61 11.89 9.31 10.16
CA LEU A 61 12.14 10.75 10.16
C LEU A 61 13.14 11.14 9.06
N LYS A 62 14.20 10.35 8.86
CA LYS A 62 15.18 10.54 7.79
C LYS A 62 14.56 10.46 6.40
N CYS A 63 13.56 9.60 6.18
CA CYS A 63 12.80 9.55 4.93
C CYS A 63 12.06 10.88 4.68
N TYR A 64 11.35 11.37 5.69
CA TYR A 64 10.60 12.63 5.59
C TYR A 64 11.54 13.83 5.39
N THR A 65 12.60 13.97 6.19
CA THR A 65 13.52 15.11 6.06
C THR A 65 14.28 15.09 4.73
N SER A 66 14.65 13.91 4.22
CA SER A 66 15.28 13.76 2.89
C SER A 66 14.34 14.14 1.74
N SER A 67 13.02 14.15 1.98
CA SER A 67 12.01 14.49 0.96
C SER A 67 11.68 15.98 0.90
N ILE A 68 12.10 16.80 1.87
CA ILE A 68 11.75 18.23 1.93
C ILE A 68 12.29 19.00 0.72
N PHE A 69 13.54 18.73 0.31
CA PHE A 69 14.21 19.46 -0.78
C PHE A 69 14.14 18.75 -2.13
N LYS A 70 13.52 17.57 -2.20
CA LYS A 70 13.44 16.77 -3.43
C LYS A 70 12.00 16.36 -3.66
N LYS A 71 11.50 16.64 -4.86
CA LYS A 71 10.18 16.13 -5.28
C LYS A 71 10.17 14.60 -5.13
N ASN A 72 9.27 14.10 -4.31
CA ASN A 72 8.96 12.69 -4.11
C ASN A 72 7.45 12.55 -3.94
N TYR A 73 6.85 11.54 -4.55
CA TYR A 73 5.41 11.28 -4.43
C TYR A 73 5.10 10.32 -3.27
N TYR A 74 6.04 9.43 -2.97
CA TYR A 74 5.99 8.43 -1.91
C TYR A 74 7.25 8.53 -1.06
N VAL A 75 7.06 8.70 0.26
CA VAL A 75 8.16 8.90 1.22
C VAL A 75 8.59 7.57 1.84
N ILE A 76 7.61 6.75 2.23
CA ILE A 76 7.76 5.50 2.97
C ILE A 76 7.52 4.26 2.10
N GLY A 77 7.63 4.40 0.78
CA GLY A 77 7.34 3.34 -0.19
C GLY A 77 5.88 3.32 -0.64
N HIS A 78 5.60 2.56 -1.69
CA HIS A 78 4.27 2.40 -2.28
C HIS A 78 4.19 1.19 -3.20
N MET A 79 3.00 0.62 -3.34
CA MET A 79 2.72 -0.43 -4.32
C MET A 79 1.47 -0.12 -5.13
N SER A 80 1.47 -0.59 -6.37
CA SER A 80 0.35 -0.48 -7.32
C SER A 80 0.40 -1.64 -8.30
N ALA A 81 -0.69 -1.93 -8.99
CA ALA A 81 -0.73 -2.92 -10.05
C ALA A 81 -1.41 -2.41 -11.32
N ILE A 82 -1.05 -3.02 -12.43
CA ILE A 82 -1.67 -2.88 -13.74
C ILE A 82 -2.18 -4.26 -14.15
N ILE A 83 -3.41 -4.34 -14.64
CA ILE A 83 -4.04 -5.56 -15.11
C ILE A 83 -4.44 -5.36 -16.57
N THR A 84 -4.06 -6.32 -17.41
CA THR A 84 -4.42 -6.38 -18.84
C THR A 84 -5.01 -7.74 -19.14
N SER A 85 -6.00 -7.76 -20.02
CA SER A 85 -6.68 -8.99 -20.42
C SER A 85 -7.50 -8.71 -21.68
N PRO A 86 -7.60 -9.66 -22.63
CA PRO A 86 -8.55 -9.58 -23.74
C PRO A 86 -10.01 -9.41 -23.29
N MET A 87 -10.33 -9.77 -22.04
CA MET A 87 -11.68 -9.68 -21.49
C MET A 87 -12.02 -8.29 -20.91
N LEU A 88 -11.04 -7.41 -20.79
CA LEU A 88 -11.22 -6.08 -20.21
C LEU A 88 -11.29 -5.05 -21.33
N GLU A 89 -12.26 -4.13 -21.25
CA GLU A 89 -12.40 -3.03 -22.23
C GLU A 89 -11.16 -2.12 -22.26
N SER A 90 -10.46 -2.01 -21.14
CA SER A 90 -9.24 -1.21 -21.03
C SER A 90 -8.32 -1.73 -19.92
N THR A 91 -7.08 -1.25 -19.93
CA THR A 91 -6.10 -1.53 -18.87
C THR A 91 -6.62 -1.01 -17.53
N VAL A 92 -6.70 -1.89 -16.55
CA VAL A 92 -7.09 -1.54 -15.18
C VAL A 92 -5.84 -1.17 -14.38
N TYR A 93 -5.86 -0.01 -13.75
CA TYR A 93 -4.82 0.42 -12.83
C TYR A 93 -5.40 0.45 -11.42
N VAL A 94 -4.71 -0.16 -10.46
CA VAL A 94 -5.16 -0.23 -9.08
C VAL A 94 -4.04 0.04 -8.10
N GLY A 95 -4.40 0.66 -6.99
CA GLY A 95 -3.52 0.98 -5.89
C GLY A 95 -4.32 1.71 -4.83
N MET A 96 -3.86 1.64 -3.59
CA MET A 96 -4.56 2.27 -2.46
C MET A 96 -3.70 3.34 -1.82
N THR A 97 -4.31 4.44 -1.41
CA THR A 97 -3.59 5.52 -0.72
C THR A 97 -4.42 6.16 0.38
N GLY A 98 -3.75 6.79 1.33
CA GLY A 98 -4.43 7.65 2.31
C GLY A 98 -4.96 8.91 1.62
N ALA A 99 -6.16 9.34 1.99
CA ALA A 99 -6.85 10.45 1.35
C ALA A 99 -6.20 11.81 1.67
N SER A 100 -5.58 11.96 2.85
CA SER A 100 -5.05 13.23 3.33
C SER A 100 -3.68 13.11 4.00
N GLN A 101 -2.70 13.88 3.53
CA GLN A 101 -1.41 14.04 4.22
C GLN A 101 -1.56 14.84 5.52
N LYS A 102 -2.47 15.82 5.55
CA LYS A 102 -2.76 16.61 6.76
C LYS A 102 -3.26 15.71 7.89
N GLU A 103 -4.11 14.75 7.59
CA GLU A 103 -4.62 13.77 8.55
C GLU A 103 -3.47 12.92 9.12
N LYS A 104 -2.59 12.38 8.26
CA LYS A 104 -1.40 11.63 8.70
C LYS A 104 -0.52 12.43 9.66
N VAL A 105 -0.24 13.69 9.31
CA VAL A 105 0.56 14.59 10.14
C VAL A 105 -0.14 14.89 11.47
N GLN A 106 -1.45 15.16 11.45
CA GLN A 106 -2.24 15.41 12.65
C GLN A 106 -2.23 14.21 13.60
N GLN A 107 -2.40 13.00 13.08
CA GLN A 107 -2.40 11.79 13.91
C GLN A 107 -1.03 11.57 14.58
N VAL A 108 0.08 11.71 13.84
CA VAL A 108 1.42 11.48 14.38
C VAL A 108 1.85 12.60 15.34
N LEU A 109 1.72 13.88 14.94
CA LEU A 109 2.30 15.00 15.67
C LEU A 109 1.39 15.59 16.75
N ILE A 110 0.07 15.66 16.49
CA ILE A 110 -0.89 16.31 17.41
C ILE A 110 -1.46 15.27 18.38
N ASN A 111 -1.99 14.17 17.83
CA ASN A 111 -2.62 13.12 18.62
C ASN A 111 -1.59 12.22 19.31
N LYS A 112 -0.32 12.28 18.90
CA LYS A 112 0.81 11.56 19.52
C LYS A 112 0.52 10.07 19.67
N LEU A 113 0.03 9.45 18.59
CA LEU A 113 -0.36 8.05 18.58
C LEU A 113 0.81 7.07 18.80
N GLY A 114 2.05 7.54 18.66
CA GLY A 114 3.23 6.67 18.70
C GLY A 114 3.12 5.57 17.63
N LEU A 115 3.34 4.33 18.04
CA LEU A 115 3.20 3.16 17.18
C LEU A 115 1.75 2.75 16.94
N GLY A 116 0.78 3.34 17.67
CA GLY A 116 -0.65 3.15 17.40
C GLY A 116 -1.09 3.64 16.02
N ILE A 117 -0.26 4.44 15.33
CA ILE A 117 -0.52 4.85 13.95
C ILE A 117 -0.67 3.66 12.98
N PHE A 118 -0.01 2.52 13.25
CA PHE A 118 -0.05 1.37 12.37
C PHE A 118 -1.45 0.75 12.26
N GLY A 119 -2.20 0.71 13.37
CA GLY A 119 -3.57 0.22 13.36
C GLY A 119 -4.64 1.30 13.45
N THR A 120 -4.26 2.57 13.34
CA THR A 120 -5.24 3.66 13.25
C THR A 120 -5.81 3.73 11.85
N THR A 121 -7.14 3.68 11.75
CA THR A 121 -7.84 3.82 10.47
C THR A 121 -7.86 5.29 10.05
N LEU A 122 -7.23 5.58 8.92
CA LEU A 122 -7.25 6.88 8.25
C LEU A 122 -8.25 6.84 7.09
N LYS A 123 -8.66 8.00 6.59
CA LYS A 123 -9.41 8.05 5.33
C LYS A 123 -8.57 7.46 4.20
N GLY A 124 -9.10 6.46 3.52
CA GLY A 124 -8.51 5.80 2.35
C GLY A 124 -9.20 6.20 1.05
N LYS A 125 -8.58 5.82 -0.06
CA LYS A 125 -9.19 5.78 -1.39
C LYS A 125 -8.35 4.95 -2.36
N MET A 126 -8.98 4.52 -3.46
CA MET A 126 -8.26 4.08 -4.65
C MET A 126 -7.44 5.22 -5.25
N GLU A 127 -6.23 4.91 -5.68
CA GLU A 127 -5.36 5.89 -6.28
C GLU A 127 -5.85 6.31 -7.68
N PRO A 128 -5.88 7.62 -8.01
CA PRO A 128 -6.26 8.05 -9.35
C PRO A 128 -5.28 7.54 -10.43
N VAL A 129 -5.82 7.03 -11.54
CA VAL A 129 -5.05 6.49 -12.67
C VAL A 129 -4.00 7.46 -13.20
N GLY A 130 -4.37 8.74 -13.40
CA GLY A 130 -3.43 9.76 -13.87
C GLY A 130 -2.25 9.98 -12.92
N LYS A 131 -2.45 9.78 -11.61
CA LYS A 131 -1.36 9.85 -10.62
C LYS A 131 -0.49 8.61 -10.68
N MET A 132 -1.05 7.41 -10.80
CA MET A 132 -0.28 6.17 -10.96
C MET A 132 0.62 6.21 -12.19
N LYS A 133 0.05 6.52 -13.38
CA LYS A 133 0.83 6.67 -14.63
C LYS A 133 2.01 7.64 -14.47
N LYS A 134 1.75 8.78 -13.85
CA LYS A 134 2.77 9.81 -13.58
C LYS A 134 3.85 9.33 -12.62
N THR A 135 3.47 8.64 -11.55
CA THR A 135 4.41 8.20 -10.50
C THR A 135 5.24 7.01 -10.94
N ILE A 136 4.66 6.02 -11.62
CA ILE A 136 5.37 4.90 -12.25
C ILE A 136 6.47 5.44 -13.16
N SER A 137 6.11 6.32 -14.12
CA SER A 137 7.09 6.94 -15.04
C SER A 137 8.17 7.73 -14.30
N PHE A 138 7.80 8.45 -13.23
CA PHE A 138 8.73 9.26 -12.44
C PHE A 138 9.78 8.42 -11.68
N TYR A 139 9.36 7.31 -11.06
CA TYR A 139 10.25 6.45 -10.29
C TYR A 139 11.07 5.51 -11.18
N ALA A 140 10.54 5.10 -12.34
CA ALA A 140 11.28 4.38 -13.37
C ALA A 140 12.53 5.15 -13.82
N LYS A 141 12.35 6.42 -14.21
CA LYS A 141 13.44 7.32 -14.64
C LYS A 141 14.52 7.56 -13.57
N ARG A 142 14.25 7.19 -12.32
CA ARG A 142 15.18 7.32 -11.18
C ARG A 142 15.83 5.99 -10.79
N GLY A 143 15.51 4.88 -11.46
CA GLY A 143 15.93 3.56 -11.03
C GLY A 143 15.44 3.22 -9.62
N LYS A 144 14.23 3.67 -9.28
CA LYS A 144 13.59 3.51 -7.95
C LYS A 144 12.19 2.91 -8.09
N LEU A 145 12.07 1.97 -9.00
CA LEU A 145 10.86 1.22 -9.29
C LEU A 145 11.31 -0.17 -9.72
N ALA A 146 10.71 -1.19 -9.13
CA ALA A 146 10.85 -2.58 -9.56
C ALA A 146 9.45 -3.14 -9.83
N TYR A 147 9.37 -4.18 -10.64
CA TYR A 147 8.09 -4.83 -10.92
C TYR A 147 8.18 -6.35 -10.99
N MET A 148 7.04 -6.99 -10.75
CA MET A 148 6.79 -8.40 -11.02
C MET A 148 5.66 -8.49 -12.04
N ARG A 149 5.90 -9.15 -13.16
CA ARG A 149 4.90 -9.38 -14.21
C ARG A 149 4.51 -10.83 -14.26
N PHE A 150 3.22 -11.09 -14.24
CA PHE A 150 2.67 -12.43 -14.23
C PHE A 150 1.80 -12.61 -15.46
N ARG A 151 2.05 -13.65 -16.25
CA ARG A 151 1.05 -14.17 -17.18
C ARG A 151 0.13 -15.10 -16.40
N VAL A 152 -1.16 -14.89 -16.49
CA VAL A 152 -2.16 -15.68 -15.75
C VAL A 152 -3.21 -16.25 -16.69
N ASN A 153 -4.17 -17.00 -16.17
CA ASN A 153 -5.35 -17.39 -16.93
C ASN A 153 -6.53 -16.44 -16.68
N GLU A 154 -7.59 -16.62 -17.46
CA GLU A 154 -8.83 -15.85 -17.37
C GLU A 154 -9.45 -15.91 -15.96
N GLU A 155 -9.44 -17.06 -15.29
CA GLU A 155 -10.06 -17.20 -13.96
C GLU A 155 -9.34 -16.34 -12.90
N ALA A 156 -8.01 -16.26 -12.95
CA ALA A 156 -7.25 -15.36 -12.07
C ALA A 156 -7.67 -13.90 -12.27
N ILE A 157 -7.90 -13.46 -13.51
CA ILE A 157 -8.40 -12.11 -13.81
C ILE A 157 -9.80 -11.91 -13.24
N ARG A 158 -10.71 -12.89 -13.42
CA ARG A 158 -12.08 -12.83 -12.87
C ARG A 158 -12.06 -12.66 -11.35
N ARG A 159 -11.26 -13.46 -10.64
CA ARG A 159 -11.12 -13.39 -9.17
C ARG A 159 -10.56 -12.04 -8.70
N VAL A 160 -9.55 -11.51 -9.39
CA VAL A 160 -9.00 -10.17 -9.09
C VAL A 160 -10.05 -9.09 -9.29
N MET A 161 -10.83 -9.14 -10.37
CA MET A 161 -11.88 -8.15 -10.59
C MET A 161 -13.00 -8.26 -9.55
N GLN A 162 -13.39 -9.47 -9.15
CA GLN A 162 -14.32 -9.69 -8.04
C GLN A 162 -13.80 -9.08 -6.72
N PHE A 163 -12.51 -9.28 -6.42
CA PHE A 163 -11.88 -8.70 -5.24
C PHE A 163 -11.87 -7.16 -5.28
N ILE A 164 -11.50 -6.58 -6.42
CA ILE A 164 -11.50 -5.12 -6.62
C ILE A 164 -12.92 -4.56 -6.43
N THR A 165 -13.92 -5.18 -7.05
CA THR A 165 -15.33 -4.78 -6.91
C THR A 165 -15.76 -4.81 -5.45
N TYR A 166 -15.54 -5.93 -4.75
CA TYR A 166 -15.83 -6.06 -3.33
C TYR A 166 -15.19 -4.94 -2.50
N PHE A 167 -13.91 -4.65 -2.75
CA PHE A 167 -13.17 -3.66 -1.99
C PHE A 167 -13.67 -2.22 -2.22
N GLN A 168 -14.36 -1.98 -3.34
CA GLN A 168 -14.90 -0.67 -3.74
C GLN A 168 -16.39 -0.51 -3.47
N GLU A 169 -17.10 -1.57 -3.10
CA GLU A 169 -18.53 -1.54 -2.84
C GLU A 169 -18.87 -1.36 -1.36
N LYS A 170 -20.08 -0.86 -1.10
CA LYS A 170 -20.61 -0.69 0.25
C LYS A 170 -20.99 -2.07 0.78
N ASN A 171 -20.43 -2.44 1.93
CA ASN A 171 -20.76 -3.69 2.60
C ASN A 171 -22.07 -3.59 3.41
N GLU A 172 -22.46 -4.70 4.03
CA GLU A 172 -23.64 -4.77 4.91
C GLU A 172 -23.53 -3.86 6.14
N PHE A 173 -22.31 -3.58 6.62
CA PHE A 173 -22.01 -2.56 7.61
C PHE A 173 -21.89 -1.17 6.99
N GLY A 174 -22.61 -0.87 5.92
CA GLY A 174 -22.78 0.48 5.40
C GLY A 174 -21.52 1.28 5.03
N TYR A 175 -20.34 0.68 4.91
CA TYR A 175 -19.11 1.38 4.49
C TYR A 175 -18.40 0.67 3.34
N VAL A 176 -17.53 1.42 2.66
CA VAL A 176 -16.71 0.90 1.56
C VAL A 176 -15.30 0.59 2.06
N PRO A 177 -14.78 -0.65 1.96
CA PRO A 177 -13.46 -1.02 2.45
C PRO A 177 -12.31 -0.11 1.97
N CYS A 178 -12.29 0.28 0.69
CA CYS A 178 -11.24 1.16 0.14
C CYS A 178 -11.20 2.57 0.76
N THR A 179 -12.21 2.95 1.56
CA THR A 179 -12.22 4.22 2.31
C THR A 179 -11.51 4.12 3.67
N MET A 180 -10.98 2.95 4.03
CA MET A 180 -10.33 2.68 5.31
C MET A 180 -8.84 2.36 5.12
N TYR A 181 -7.97 3.36 5.23
CA TYR A 181 -6.52 3.15 5.11
C TYR A 181 -5.90 2.78 6.46
N ASN A 182 -5.38 1.55 6.58
CA ASN A 182 -4.88 1.02 7.85
C ASN A 182 -3.74 0.02 7.61
N GLY A 183 -2.62 0.16 8.31
CA GLY A 183 -1.42 -0.64 8.13
C GLY A 183 -1.50 -2.07 8.67
N ALA A 184 -2.35 -2.31 9.67
CA ALA A 184 -2.49 -3.60 10.33
C ALA A 184 -3.64 -4.48 9.80
N LEU A 185 -4.33 -4.01 8.75
CA LEU A 185 -5.45 -4.70 8.12
C LEU A 185 -5.03 -5.37 6.82
N ASN A 186 -5.73 -6.46 6.48
CA ASN A 186 -5.55 -7.22 5.26
C ASN A 186 -6.92 -7.44 4.59
N PRO A 187 -7.15 -6.89 3.40
CA PRO A 187 -8.47 -6.88 2.77
C PRO A 187 -8.85 -8.23 2.14
N ILE A 188 -8.00 -9.26 2.24
CA ILE A 188 -8.44 -10.65 1.99
C ILE A 188 -9.47 -11.10 3.04
N TYR A 189 -9.47 -10.47 4.21
CA TYR A 189 -10.45 -10.72 5.25
C TYR A 189 -11.67 -9.83 5.09
N HIS A 190 -12.84 -10.40 5.38
CA HIS A 190 -14.10 -9.68 5.25
C HIS A 190 -14.07 -8.32 5.99
N TYR A 191 -14.57 -7.31 5.29
CA TYR A 191 -14.85 -5.95 5.74
C TYR A 191 -13.61 -5.08 6.03
N GLU A 192 -12.41 -5.63 5.93
CA GLU A 192 -11.20 -4.91 6.28
C GLU A 192 -10.79 -3.86 5.24
N GLY A 193 -10.26 -2.75 5.74
CA GLY A 193 -9.50 -1.81 4.94
C GLY A 193 -8.11 -2.36 4.60
N ALA A 194 -7.22 -1.49 4.12
CA ALA A 194 -5.85 -1.89 3.83
C ALA A 194 -4.86 -0.71 3.82
N ALA A 195 -3.57 -1.03 3.86
CA ALA A 195 -2.52 -0.16 3.36
C ALA A 195 -2.26 -0.47 1.88
N CYS A 196 -1.39 0.34 1.25
CA CYS A 196 -1.04 0.16 -0.16
C CYS A 196 -0.48 -1.23 -0.48
N SER A 197 0.40 -1.75 0.38
CA SER A 197 1.04 -3.05 0.18
C SER A 197 0.07 -4.19 0.47
N SER A 198 -0.61 -4.18 1.62
CA SER A 198 -1.62 -5.21 1.96
C SER A 198 -2.71 -5.35 0.90
N PHE A 199 -3.16 -4.24 0.28
CA PHE A 199 -4.10 -4.28 -0.84
C PHE A 199 -3.56 -5.05 -2.04
N ILE A 200 -2.30 -4.80 -2.43
CA ILE A 200 -1.69 -5.48 -3.56
C ILE A 200 -1.36 -6.94 -3.24
N ILE A 201 -0.98 -7.24 -2.00
CA ILE A 201 -0.78 -8.63 -1.56
C ILE A 201 -2.08 -9.43 -1.59
N ALA A 202 -3.18 -8.87 -1.10
CA ALA A 202 -4.49 -9.50 -1.19
C ALA A 202 -4.94 -9.70 -2.65
N LEU A 203 -4.63 -8.75 -3.53
CA LEU A 203 -4.86 -8.90 -4.98
C LEU A 203 -4.06 -10.07 -5.55
N MET A 204 -2.79 -10.22 -5.17
CA MET A 204 -1.94 -11.33 -5.60
C MET A 204 -2.45 -12.67 -5.05
N ASP A 205 -2.94 -12.72 -3.81
CA ASP A 205 -3.55 -13.91 -3.21
C ASP A 205 -4.86 -14.28 -3.95
N ALA A 206 -5.73 -13.30 -4.22
CA ALA A 206 -6.95 -13.51 -5.00
C ALA A 206 -6.67 -14.08 -6.41
N ALA A 207 -5.56 -13.67 -7.02
CA ALA A 207 -5.08 -14.17 -8.31
C ALA A 207 -4.34 -15.52 -8.24
N GLY A 208 -4.04 -16.04 -7.05
CA GLY A 208 -3.24 -17.25 -6.85
C GLY A 208 -1.75 -17.09 -7.20
N ILE A 209 -1.24 -15.86 -7.35
CA ILE A 209 0.14 -15.57 -7.80
C ILE A 209 1.06 -15.11 -6.66
N LEU A 210 0.57 -15.05 -5.43
CA LEU A 210 1.38 -14.70 -4.27
C LEU A 210 2.45 -15.79 -4.04
N PRO A 211 3.76 -15.48 -4.10
CA PRO A 211 4.79 -16.48 -3.87
C PRO A 211 4.69 -17.06 -2.46
N GLU A 212 4.92 -18.37 -2.30
CA GLU A 212 4.84 -19.03 -0.99
C GLU A 212 5.80 -18.43 0.05
N SER A 213 6.93 -17.89 -0.41
CA SER A 213 7.93 -17.23 0.46
C SER A 213 7.60 -15.78 0.81
N ALA A 214 6.52 -15.22 0.26
CA ALA A 214 6.16 -13.81 0.46
C ALA A 214 5.92 -13.46 1.95
N PRO A 215 5.16 -14.24 2.74
CA PRO A 215 4.94 -13.89 4.14
C PRO A 215 6.23 -13.77 4.95
N GLN A 216 7.23 -14.60 4.67
CA GLN A 216 8.49 -14.62 5.43
C GLN A 216 9.49 -13.56 4.96
N LYS A 217 9.47 -13.21 3.67
CA LYS A 217 10.46 -12.30 3.06
C LYS A 217 9.97 -10.86 2.93
N TRP A 218 8.66 -10.65 2.83
CA TRP A 218 8.06 -9.35 2.50
C TRP A 218 7.32 -8.72 3.66
N ALA A 219 6.95 -9.51 4.66
CA ALA A 219 6.25 -9.02 5.84
C ALA A 219 7.23 -8.63 6.95
N VAL A 220 6.87 -7.56 7.64
CA VAL A 220 7.38 -7.19 8.95
C VAL A 220 6.42 -7.77 9.98
N ASN A 221 6.94 -8.60 10.87
CA ASN A 221 6.18 -9.24 11.94
C ASN A 221 6.81 -8.86 13.29
N LEU A 222 6.10 -8.06 14.08
CA LEU A 222 6.63 -7.42 15.29
C LEU A 222 5.60 -7.40 16.41
N ASN A 223 6.06 -7.56 17.66
CA ASN A 223 5.25 -7.30 18.84
C ASN A 223 5.57 -5.89 19.36
N LEU A 224 4.61 -4.98 19.19
CA LEU A 224 4.76 -3.59 19.59
C LEU A 224 4.48 -3.46 21.10
N PRO A 225 5.37 -2.88 21.91
CA PRO A 225 5.10 -2.66 23.33
C PRO A 225 3.86 -1.77 23.52
N MET A 226 2.89 -2.19 24.34
CA MET A 226 1.64 -1.44 24.53
C MET A 226 1.85 -0.04 25.09
N HIS A 227 2.95 0.20 25.82
CA HIS A 227 3.29 1.53 26.31
C HIS A 227 3.66 2.53 25.21
N LEU A 228 3.97 2.05 23.99
CA LEU A 228 4.24 2.86 22.80
C LEU A 228 3.03 2.99 21.86
N ILE A 229 1.90 2.41 22.21
CA ILE A 229 0.64 2.52 21.46
C ILE A 229 -0.23 3.59 22.10
N GLY A 230 -0.64 4.58 21.32
CA GLY A 230 -1.54 5.64 21.74
C GLY A 230 -2.82 5.67 20.91
N GLY A 231 -3.68 6.65 21.22
CA GLY A 231 -4.96 6.86 20.53
C GLY A 231 -6.14 6.17 21.19
N LYS A 232 -7.30 6.26 20.52
CA LYS A 232 -8.59 5.78 21.03
C LYS A 232 -8.58 4.33 21.47
N MET A 233 -7.84 3.49 20.74
CA MET A 233 -7.73 2.07 21.02
C MET A 233 -6.96 1.71 22.30
N ASN A 234 -6.27 2.69 22.89
CA ASN A 234 -5.55 2.53 24.15
C ASN A 234 -5.89 3.70 25.08
N ASP A 235 -7.18 3.87 25.37
CA ASP A 235 -7.73 4.86 26.31
C ASP A 235 -7.29 6.31 26.04
N ASN A 236 -7.18 6.68 24.75
CA ASN A 236 -6.68 7.98 24.31
C ASN A 236 -5.28 8.34 24.84
N LYS A 237 -4.48 7.33 25.21
CA LYS A 237 -3.09 7.51 25.66
C LYS A 237 -2.29 8.28 24.62
N ARG A 238 -1.49 9.23 25.10
CA ARG A 238 -0.54 10.00 24.28
C ARG A 238 0.86 9.47 24.52
N VAL A 239 1.54 9.11 23.45
CA VAL A 239 2.89 8.53 23.52
C VAL A 239 3.92 9.63 23.37
N SER A 240 4.84 9.73 24.32
CA SER A 240 5.94 10.70 24.21
C SER A 240 6.98 10.21 23.20
N LEU A 241 7.54 11.12 22.42
CA LEU A 241 8.60 10.78 21.49
C LEU A 241 9.85 10.22 22.21
N LYS A 242 10.14 10.75 23.40
CA LYS A 242 11.24 10.28 24.25
C LYS A 242 11.07 8.80 24.62
N SER A 243 9.83 8.34 24.83
CA SER A 243 9.55 6.92 25.09
C SER A 243 9.98 6.06 23.91
N ILE A 244 9.58 6.42 22.68
CA ILE A 244 9.93 5.68 21.46
C ILE A 244 11.45 5.63 21.25
N ILE A 245 12.14 6.77 21.37
CA ILE A 245 13.60 6.85 21.17
C ILE A 245 14.38 6.04 22.21
N LYS A 246 13.84 5.90 23.43
CA LYS A 246 14.48 5.15 24.52
C LYS A 246 14.27 3.64 24.40
N THR A 247 13.22 3.18 23.74
CA THR A 247 12.95 1.75 23.57
C THR A 247 13.83 1.18 22.45
N LYS A 248 14.74 0.26 22.82
CA LYS A 248 15.77 -0.32 21.93
C LYS A 248 15.48 -1.74 21.46
N GLU A 249 14.37 -2.30 21.92
CA GLU A 249 13.96 -3.66 21.59
C GLU A 249 12.44 -3.69 21.35
N TRP A 250 11.99 -4.59 20.49
CA TRP A 250 10.58 -4.93 20.39
C TRP A 250 10.15 -5.74 21.61
N HIS A 251 8.83 -5.87 21.82
CA HIS A 251 8.35 -6.80 22.82
C HIS A 251 8.68 -8.24 22.37
N ASP A 252 8.98 -9.14 23.29
CA ASP A 252 9.33 -10.53 22.97
C ASP A 252 8.09 -11.39 22.62
N GLY A 253 6.91 -10.91 22.97
CA GLY A 253 5.61 -11.57 22.75
C GLY A 253 5.12 -12.39 23.94
N SER A 254 5.82 -12.35 25.07
CA SER A 254 5.31 -12.89 26.33
C SER A 254 4.14 -12.04 26.87
N GLY A 255 3.30 -12.61 27.74
CA GLY A 255 2.16 -11.92 28.33
C GLY A 255 0.89 -11.93 27.47
N VAL A 256 0.08 -10.87 27.57
CA VAL A 256 -1.26 -10.78 26.99
C VAL A 256 -1.32 -9.68 25.91
N GLU A 257 -1.76 -10.05 24.71
CA GLU A 257 -1.97 -9.08 23.63
C GLU A 257 -3.06 -8.05 24.01
N GLY A 258 -2.79 -6.77 23.75
CA GLY A 258 -3.63 -5.64 24.15
C GLY A 258 -3.35 -5.14 25.58
N ILE A 259 -2.52 -5.82 26.36
CA ILE A 259 -2.06 -5.38 27.69
C ILE A 259 -0.56 -5.13 27.67
N ASP A 260 0.22 -6.13 27.25
CA ASP A 260 1.68 -6.08 27.26
C ASP A 260 2.24 -5.65 25.88
N TYR A 261 1.69 -6.26 24.82
CA TYR A 261 2.06 -5.97 23.44
C TYR A 261 0.85 -5.93 22.49
N ALA A 262 1.03 -5.39 21.29
CA ALA A 262 0.11 -5.60 20.17
C ALA A 262 0.87 -6.19 18.99
N HIS A 263 0.33 -7.25 18.39
CA HIS A 263 0.95 -7.87 17.24
C HIS A 263 0.72 -7.04 15.98
N LEU A 264 1.80 -6.77 15.24
CA LEU A 264 1.77 -6.10 13.95
C LEU A 264 2.34 -7.01 12.88
N GLU A 265 1.53 -7.30 11.87
CA GLU A 265 1.96 -7.87 10.60
C GLU A 265 1.62 -6.86 9.50
N LEU A 266 2.62 -6.46 8.71
CA LEU A 266 2.42 -5.61 7.53
C LEU A 266 3.44 -5.94 6.46
N TYR A 267 3.13 -5.62 5.21
CA TYR A 267 4.06 -5.81 4.09
C TYR A 267 4.83 -4.52 3.81
N ASP A 268 6.16 -4.59 3.74
CA ASP A 268 7.01 -3.43 3.43
C ASP A 268 7.39 -3.40 1.93
N PRO A 269 6.97 -2.38 1.16
CA PRO A 269 7.37 -2.22 -0.23
C PRO A 269 8.88 -2.27 -0.47
N ALA A 270 9.70 -1.81 0.48
CA ALA A 270 11.16 -1.84 0.38
C ALA A 270 11.71 -3.27 0.40
N LEU A 271 11.19 -4.15 1.26
CA LEU A 271 11.57 -5.56 1.30
C LEU A 271 11.21 -6.28 0.00
N ILE A 272 10.03 -5.98 -0.56
CA ILE A 272 9.58 -6.54 -1.84
C ILE A 272 10.47 -6.02 -2.99
N TYR A 273 10.82 -4.73 -2.96
CA TYR A 273 11.73 -4.13 -3.94
C TYR A 273 13.09 -4.83 -3.91
N ASP A 274 13.69 -4.96 -2.73
CA ASP A 274 15.00 -5.60 -2.56
C ASP A 274 14.95 -7.08 -2.96
N TRP A 275 13.85 -7.78 -2.64
CA TRP A 275 13.63 -9.15 -3.10
C TRP A 275 13.62 -9.24 -4.62
N ILE A 276 12.89 -8.37 -5.34
CA ILE A 276 12.89 -8.36 -6.82
C ILE A 276 14.31 -8.14 -7.34
N GLN A 277 15.05 -7.21 -6.75
CA GLN A 277 16.43 -6.94 -7.16
C GLN A 277 17.35 -8.15 -6.93
N GLN A 278 17.16 -8.90 -5.85
CA GLN A 278 17.87 -10.14 -5.59
C GLN A 278 17.51 -11.21 -6.63
N GLN A 279 16.22 -11.40 -6.92
CA GLN A 279 15.77 -12.35 -7.94
C GLN A 279 16.36 -12.05 -9.32
N ARG A 280 16.57 -10.76 -9.62
CA ARG A 280 17.27 -10.33 -10.82
C ARG A 280 18.77 -10.56 -10.77
N ALA A 281 19.40 -10.64 -9.61
CA ALA A 281 20.85 -10.90 -9.53
C ALA A 281 21.16 -12.39 -9.68
N GLU A 282 20.29 -13.25 -9.14
CA GLU A 282 20.48 -14.70 -9.09
C GLU A 282 20.32 -15.34 -10.49
N ALA A 283 21.27 -16.20 -10.86
CA ALA A 283 21.15 -17.04 -12.05
C ALA A 283 20.56 -18.40 -11.64
N GLY A 284 19.42 -18.78 -12.22
CA GLY A 284 18.86 -20.13 -12.06
C GLY A 284 17.68 -20.28 -11.10
N ASN A 285 17.00 -19.20 -10.68
CA ASN A 285 15.66 -19.38 -10.09
C ASN A 285 14.69 -19.84 -11.19
N THR A 286 14.01 -20.96 -10.96
CA THR A 286 13.10 -21.58 -11.93
C THR A 286 11.73 -20.90 -11.96
N GLU A 287 11.32 -20.20 -10.91
CA GLU A 287 9.98 -19.60 -10.83
C GLU A 287 9.91 -18.20 -11.46
N PHE A 288 10.98 -17.41 -11.29
CA PHE A 288 11.05 -16.03 -11.77
C PHE A 288 12.24 -15.85 -12.70
N ILE A 289 11.99 -15.34 -13.90
CA ILE A 289 13.02 -14.98 -14.87
C ILE A 289 13.19 -13.46 -14.91
N LYS A 290 14.39 -13.01 -15.28
CA LYS A 290 14.66 -11.60 -15.53
C LYS A 290 13.72 -11.07 -16.61
N ASP A 291 13.13 -9.91 -16.34
CA ASP A 291 12.26 -9.23 -17.30
C ASP A 291 12.67 -7.76 -17.45
N SER A 292 12.47 -7.24 -18.65
CA SER A 292 12.62 -5.83 -18.95
C SER A 292 11.72 -5.47 -20.13
N ASP A 293 11.04 -4.34 -20.02
CA ASP A 293 10.30 -3.74 -21.12
C ASP A 293 11.06 -2.54 -21.74
N GLY A 294 12.37 -2.46 -21.50
CA GLY A 294 13.29 -1.42 -21.98
C GLY A 294 13.30 -0.13 -21.14
N ILE A 295 12.23 0.18 -20.41
CA ILE A 295 12.16 1.35 -19.50
C ILE A 295 12.28 0.91 -18.05
N PHE A 296 11.77 -0.28 -17.76
CA PHE A 296 11.64 -0.84 -16.44
C PHE A 296 12.44 -2.14 -16.39
N GLU A 297 12.89 -2.49 -15.19
CA GLU A 297 13.52 -3.76 -14.93
C GLU A 297 12.78 -4.46 -13.80
N GLY A 298 12.57 -5.76 -13.97
CA GLY A 298 11.75 -6.55 -13.06
C GLY A 298 11.98 -8.03 -13.23
N VAL A 299 10.98 -8.79 -12.81
CA VAL A 299 10.93 -10.24 -12.99
C VAL A 299 9.61 -10.65 -13.62
N TYR A 300 9.62 -11.77 -14.34
CA TYR A 300 8.46 -12.38 -14.97
C TYR A 300 8.24 -13.80 -14.44
N ALA A 301 6.99 -14.19 -14.27
CA ALA A 301 6.59 -15.57 -14.00
C ALA A 301 5.36 -15.96 -14.85
N ASP A 302 5.40 -17.15 -15.44
CA ASP A 302 4.22 -17.74 -16.09
C ASP A 302 3.42 -18.54 -15.07
N LYS A 303 2.20 -18.09 -14.83
CA LYS A 303 1.23 -18.60 -13.87
C LYS A 303 -0.09 -18.96 -14.56
N SER A 304 -0.07 -19.17 -15.87
CA SER A 304 -1.26 -19.49 -16.67
C SER A 304 -1.89 -20.85 -16.32
N THR A 305 -1.16 -21.73 -15.65
CA THR A 305 -1.62 -23.07 -15.26
C THR A 305 -2.22 -23.15 -13.85
N ILE A 306 -2.31 -22.03 -13.12
CA ILE A 306 -2.92 -22.03 -11.78
C ILE A 306 -4.37 -22.54 -11.86
N THR A 307 -4.74 -23.38 -10.90
CA THR A 307 -6.12 -23.84 -10.73
C THR A 307 -6.68 -23.33 -9.41
N PHE A 308 -7.98 -23.09 -9.38
CA PHE A 308 -8.69 -22.61 -8.20
C PHE A 308 -9.69 -23.64 -7.73
N ASN A 309 -9.81 -23.81 -6.41
CA ASN A 309 -10.89 -24.58 -5.84
C ASN A 309 -12.20 -23.82 -5.99
N LYS A 310 -13.20 -24.42 -6.65
CA LYS A 310 -14.52 -23.79 -6.89
C LYS A 310 -15.27 -23.45 -5.59
N ASN A 311 -14.93 -24.13 -4.49
CA ASN A 311 -15.53 -23.89 -3.18
C ASN A 311 -14.77 -22.83 -2.37
N GLU A 312 -13.60 -22.37 -2.83
CA GLU A 312 -12.82 -21.35 -2.15
C GLU A 312 -13.22 -19.95 -2.64
N GLY A 313 -13.82 -19.17 -1.74
CA GLY A 313 -14.10 -17.76 -1.96
C GLY A 313 -12.82 -16.94 -2.20
N ILE A 314 -13.00 -15.72 -2.71
CA ILE A 314 -11.90 -14.74 -2.81
C ILE A 314 -11.58 -14.05 -1.47
N LEU A 315 -12.50 -14.14 -0.51
CA LEU A 315 -12.37 -13.59 0.83
C LEU A 315 -12.40 -14.70 1.86
N ARG A 316 -11.78 -14.46 3.01
CA ARG A 316 -11.66 -15.42 4.10
C ARG A 316 -12.13 -14.79 5.41
N GLU A 317 -12.53 -15.64 6.34
CA GLU A 317 -12.66 -15.22 7.74
C GLU A 317 -11.27 -15.05 8.35
N ARG A 318 -11.10 -14.02 9.20
CA ARG A 318 -9.83 -13.80 9.87
C ARG A 318 -9.65 -14.84 10.99
N PRO A 319 -8.63 -15.72 10.91
CA PRO A 319 -8.46 -16.82 11.87
C PRO A 319 -8.13 -16.34 13.29
N SER A 320 -7.37 -15.23 13.40
CA SER A 320 -7.06 -14.57 14.68
C SER A 320 -7.14 -13.06 14.54
N LYS A 321 -7.94 -12.43 15.42
CA LYS A 321 -8.10 -10.97 15.48
C LYS A 321 -7.04 -10.39 16.40
N THR A 322 -5.93 -9.93 15.81
CA THR A 322 -4.92 -9.13 16.51
C THR A 322 -5.57 -7.92 17.20
N PHE A 323 -4.86 -7.32 18.16
CA PHE A 323 -5.33 -6.14 18.87
C PHE A 323 -5.85 -5.04 17.91
N PHE A 324 -5.14 -4.79 16.81
CA PHE A 324 -5.53 -3.79 15.82
C PHE A 324 -6.82 -4.15 15.07
N ALA A 325 -6.94 -5.38 14.57
CA ALA A 325 -8.11 -5.82 13.82
C ALA A 325 -9.35 -5.91 14.70
N LYS A 326 -9.19 -6.38 15.95
CA LYS A 326 -10.28 -6.41 16.94
C LYS A 326 -10.83 -5.00 17.19
N ASN A 327 -9.94 -4.03 17.41
CA ASN A 327 -10.35 -2.63 17.61
C ASN A 327 -11.08 -2.07 16.37
N PHE A 328 -10.55 -2.31 15.17
CA PHE A 328 -11.20 -1.87 13.93
C PHE A 328 -12.61 -2.44 13.78
N LEU A 329 -12.76 -3.77 13.91
CA LEU A 329 -14.06 -4.42 13.75
C LEU A 329 -15.06 -3.99 14.83
N ASN A 330 -14.61 -3.81 16.07
CA ASN A 330 -15.46 -3.32 17.15
C ASN A 330 -15.95 -1.88 16.89
N GLU A 331 -15.10 -1.00 16.33
CA GLU A 331 -15.52 0.36 15.96
C GLU A 331 -16.58 0.35 14.85
N LYS A 332 -16.49 -0.59 13.90
CA LYS A 332 -17.40 -0.66 12.75
C LYS A 332 -18.73 -1.34 13.05
N THR A 333 -18.71 -2.41 13.83
CA THR A 333 -19.91 -3.15 14.23
C THR A 333 -20.75 -2.36 15.24
N ASN A 334 -20.13 -1.84 16.31
CA ASN A 334 -20.84 -1.04 17.31
C ASN A 334 -21.25 0.36 16.81
N GLY A 335 -20.55 0.87 15.78
CA GLY A 335 -20.92 2.11 15.12
C GLY A 335 -22.29 2.02 14.43
N HIS A 336 -22.67 0.84 13.92
CA HIS A 336 -23.97 0.62 13.27
C HIS A 336 -25.12 0.41 14.23
N SER A 337 -24.91 -0.36 15.31
CA SER A 337 -25.95 -0.54 16.33
C SER A 337 -26.38 0.77 16.99
N LYS A 338 -25.54 1.81 16.99
CA LYS A 338 -25.89 3.16 17.48
C LYS A 338 -26.66 4.00 16.47
N VAL A 339 -26.52 3.76 15.17
CA VAL A 339 -27.25 4.50 14.12
C VAL A 339 -28.68 3.97 13.97
N GLU A 340 -28.87 2.65 14.09
CA GLU A 340 -30.23 2.07 14.09
C GLU A 340 -31.05 2.49 15.32
N LEU A 341 -30.41 2.78 16.46
CA LEU A 341 -31.10 3.31 17.65
C LEU A 341 -31.39 4.82 17.57
N SER A 342 -30.62 5.61 16.82
CA SER A 342 -30.93 7.04 16.65
C SER A 342 -32.07 7.26 15.65
N ASP A 343 -32.17 6.42 14.62
CA ASP A 343 -33.23 6.53 13.61
C ASP A 343 -34.59 5.98 14.11
N ALA A 344 -34.59 5.24 15.23
CA ALA A 344 -35.79 4.72 15.88
C ALA A 344 -36.43 5.68 16.91
N PHE A 345 -35.77 6.79 17.28
CA PHE A 345 -36.25 7.70 18.34
C PHE A 345 -36.69 9.10 17.86
N ASP A 346 -36.52 9.44 16.58
CA ASP A 346 -36.97 10.73 16.01
C ASP A 346 -38.36 10.66 15.35
N GLY A 347 -39.12 9.60 15.63
CA GLY A 347 -40.43 9.34 15.03
C GLY A 347 -41.58 9.24 16.02
N GLN A 348 -41.64 10.08 17.07
CA GLN A 348 -42.86 10.31 17.85
C GLN A 348 -42.70 11.49 18.84
N THR A 349 -43.11 12.68 18.41
CA THR A 349 -43.82 13.67 19.25
C THR A 349 -44.73 14.50 18.36
#